data_AF-A0A660W9R9-F1
#
_entry.id   AF-A0A660W9R9-F1
#
_cell.length_a   1.000
_cell.length_b   1.000
_cell.length_c   1.000
_cell.angle_alpha   90.00
_cell.angle_beta   90.00
_cell.angle_gamma   90.00
#
_symmetry.space_group_name_H-M   'P 1'
#
loop_
_entity.id
_entity.type
_entity.pdbx_description
1 polymer ?
#
loop_
_entity_poly.entity_id
_entity_poly.type
_entity_poly.pdbx_seq_one_letter_code
_entity_poly.pdbx_strand_id
1 'polypeptide(L)'
;MRKSFTFELENIEKDTWRVFRIMSEFVEGYEGLNHVKKGVSIFGSKRAKPTNSHYKLAYKTAFLLGKAGFSILTGAGPGIMEAAN
;
A
#
# COMPACT_ATOMS: atom_id res chain seq x y z
N MET A 1 -42.99 14.97 16.06
CA MET A 1 -42.64 13.54 16.11
C MET A 1 -41.15 13.40 15.76
N ARG A 2 -40.26 13.41 16.77
CA ARG A 2 -38.81 13.28 16.57
C ARG A 2 -38.51 11.83 16.18
N LYS A 3 -38.07 11.56 14.95
CA LYS A 3 -37.42 10.29 14.63
C LYS A 3 -36.09 10.26 15.39
N SER A 4 -36.05 9.53 16.49
CA SER A 4 -34.81 9.13 17.15
C SER A 4 -34.04 8.24 16.19
N PHE A 5 -32.95 8.75 15.62
CA PHE A 5 -31.92 7.93 15.01
C PHE A 5 -31.17 7.21 16.14
N THR A 6 -31.69 6.07 16.57
CA THR A 6 -30.90 5.07 17.28
C THR A 6 -30.05 4.38 16.23
N PHE A 7 -28.77 4.77 16.12
CA PHE A 7 -27.76 3.87 15.56
C PHE A 7 -27.73 2.66 16.48
N GLU A 8 -28.37 1.56 16.09
CA GLU A 8 -28.10 0.28 16.71
C GLU A 8 -26.62 -0.02 16.45
N LEU A 9 -25.81 0.08 17.51
CA LEU A 9 -24.43 -0.39 17.52
C LEU A 9 -24.48 -1.92 17.44
N GLU A 10 -24.76 -2.44 16.26
CA GLU A 10 -25.02 -3.85 15.99
C GLU A 10 -23.78 -4.74 16.27
N ASN A 11 -22.61 -4.17 16.62
CA ASN A 11 -21.42 -4.92 17.04
C ASN A 11 -20.28 -4.04 17.67
N ILE A 12 -20.50 -3.41 18.83
CA ILE A 12 -19.45 -2.65 19.57
C ILE A 12 -18.14 -3.45 19.74
N GLU A 13 -18.23 -4.75 20.01
CA GLU A 13 -17.05 -5.60 20.21
C GLU A 13 -16.21 -5.74 18.94
N LYS A 14 -16.86 -5.96 17.78
CA LYS A 14 -16.15 -6.02 16.50
C LYS A 14 -15.55 -4.67 16.14
N ASP A 15 -16.27 -3.58 16.41
CA ASP A 15 -15.75 -2.24 16.14
C ASP A 15 -14.56 -1.89 17.05
N THR A 16 -14.60 -2.30 18.32
CA THR A 16 -13.47 -2.16 19.25
C THR A 16 -12.26 -2.96 18.76
N TRP A 17 -12.45 -4.21 18.34
CA TRP A 17 -11.36 -5.02 17.77
C TRP A 17 -10.82 -4.44 16.45
N ARG A 18 -11.67 -3.83 15.61
CA ARG A 18 -11.22 -3.13 14.41
C ARG A 18 -10.32 -1.94 14.75
N VAL A 19 -10.66 -1.17 15.78
CA VAL A 19 -9.81 -0.07 16.25
C VAL A 19 -8.45 -0.60 16.71
N PHE A 20 -8.41 -1.67 17.51
CA PHE A 20 -7.15 -2.29 17.92
C PHE A 20 -6.32 -2.79 16.73
N ARG A 21 -6.95 -3.44 15.74
CA ARG A 21 -6.25 -3.90 14.53
C ARG A 21 -5.66 -2.74 13.73
N ILE A 22 -6.42 -1.67 13.52
CA ILE A 22 -5.94 -0.48 12.81
C ILE A 22 -4.73 0.11 13.55
N MET A 23 -4.79 0.23 14.88
CA MET A 23 -3.65 0.71 15.67
C MET A 23 -2.43 -0.21 15.53
N SER A 24 -2.62 -1.54 15.57
CA SER A 24 -1.54 -2.51 15.33
C SER A 24 -0.91 -2.35 13.94
N GLU A 25 -1.72 -2.24 12.89
CA GLU A 25 -1.24 -2.04 11.52
C GLU A 25 -0.42 -0.74 11.36
N PHE A 26 -0.81 0.34 12.08
CA PHE A 26 -0.01 1.56 12.13
C PHE A 26 1.35 1.33 12.79
N VAL A 27 1.39 0.67 13.96
CA VAL A 27 2.65 0.39 14.68
C VAL A 27 3.57 -0.46 13.79
N GLU A 28 3.06 -1.55 13.22
CA GLU A 28 3.80 -2.42 12.30
C GLU A 28 4.33 -1.65 11.08
N GLY A 29 3.51 -0.77 10.50
CA GLY A 29 3.91 0.08 9.38
C GLY A 29 5.03 1.05 9.72
N TYR A 30 4.97 1.70 10.89
CA TYR A 30 6.01 2.62 11.36
C TYR A 30 7.32 1.90 11.65
N GLU A 31 7.28 0.79 12.38
CA GLU A 31 8.48 0.01 12.69
C GLU A 31 9.10 -0.60 11.43
N GLY A 32 8.26 -1.16 10.55
CA GLY A 32 8.70 -1.78 9.31
C GLY A 32 9.34 -0.80 8.32
N LEU A 33 8.92 0.46 8.31
CA LEU A 33 9.41 1.47 7.35
C LEU A 33 10.41 2.47 7.96
N ASN A 34 10.76 2.37 9.26
CA ASN A 34 11.61 3.35 9.94
C ASN A 34 13.01 3.55 9.31
N HIS A 35 13.50 2.55 8.58
CA HIS A 35 14.82 2.53 7.96
C HIS A 35 14.81 3.17 6.55
N VAL A 36 13.63 3.40 5.98
CA VAL A 36 13.48 3.95 4.63
C VAL A 36 13.72 5.47 4.67
N LYS A 37 14.89 5.91 4.20
CA LYS A 37 15.26 7.34 4.14
C LYS A 37 14.92 8.00 2.81
N LYS A 38 15.06 7.27 1.71
CA LYS A 38 14.81 7.74 0.33
C LYS A 38 13.81 6.81 -0.36
N GLY A 39 12.55 6.91 0.01
CA GLY A 39 11.48 6.08 -0.57
C GLY A 39 10.87 6.71 -1.83
N VAL A 40 10.63 5.90 -2.86
CA VAL A 40 9.78 6.26 -3.99
C VAL A 40 8.65 5.24 -4.12
N SER A 41 7.41 5.70 -4.07
CA SER A 41 6.25 4.85 -4.29
C SER A 41 5.89 4.78 -5.76
N ILE A 42 5.83 3.57 -6.34
CA ILE A 42 5.46 3.34 -7.74
C ILE A 42 4.10 2.64 -7.81
N PHE A 43 3.18 3.26 -8.55
CA PHE A 43 1.84 2.74 -8.79
C PHE A 43 1.62 2.47 -10.28
N GLY A 44 0.74 1.52 -10.57
CA GLY A 44 0.29 1.30 -11.94
C GLY A 44 -0.62 0.09 -12.08
N SER A 45 -0.95 -0.23 -13.33
CA SER A 45 -1.92 -1.28 -13.66
C SER A 45 -1.50 -2.66 -13.15
N LYS A 46 -2.40 -3.35 -12.44
CA LYS A 46 -2.26 -4.77 -12.09
C LYS A 46 -2.35 -5.73 -13.28
N ARG A 47 -2.73 -5.22 -14.46
CA ARG A 47 -3.03 -6.01 -15.68
C ARG A 47 -1.92 -5.95 -16.73
N ALA A 48 -0.90 -5.11 -16.52
CA ALA A 48 0.19 -5.00 -17.49
C ALA A 48 0.95 -6.32 -17.57
N LYS A 49 1.16 -6.85 -18.78
CA LYS A 49 1.97 -8.05 -19.01
C LYS A 49 3.43 -7.65 -19.25
N PRO A 50 4.42 -8.55 -19.06
CA PRO A 50 5.84 -8.26 -19.32
C PRO A 50 6.17 -7.76 -20.74
N THR A 51 5.34 -8.10 -21.73
CA THR A 51 5.49 -7.61 -23.11
C THR A 51 5.07 -6.16 -23.30
N ASN A 52 4.30 -5.59 -22.36
CA ASN A 52 3.82 -4.22 -22.41
C ASN A 52 4.98 -3.22 -22.25
N SER A 53 4.98 -2.14 -23.03
CA SER A 53 5.99 -1.08 -22.97
C SER A 53 6.06 -0.43 -21.59
N HIS A 54 4.93 -0.19 -20.92
CA HIS A 54 4.89 0.38 -19.58
C HIS A 54 5.47 -0.56 -18.52
N TYR A 55 5.33 -1.89 -18.68
CA TYR A 55 5.98 -2.85 -17.79
C TYR A 55 7.50 -2.68 -17.87
N LYS A 56 8.05 -2.67 -19.09
CA LYS A 56 9.49 -2.50 -19.32
C LYS A 56 10.00 -1.14 -18.83
N LEU A 57 9.22 -0.08 -19.00
CA LEU A 57 9.55 1.25 -18.50
C LEU A 57 9.52 1.32 -16.97
N ALA A 58 8.53 0.70 -16.32
CA ALA A 58 8.46 0.61 -14.87
C ALA A 58 9.68 -0.11 -14.29
N TYR A 59 10.04 -1.26 -14.89
CA TYR A 59 11.27 -1.99 -14.53
C TYR A 59 12.52 -1.14 -14.69
N LYS A 60 12.71 -0.51 -15.85
CA LYS A 60 13.88 0.35 -16.09
C LYS A 60 13.93 1.53 -15.12
N THR A 61 12.79 2.12 -14.80
CA THR A 61 12.70 3.26 -13.88
C THR A 61 13.05 2.84 -12.46
N ALA A 62 12.44 1.78 -11.95
CA ALA A 62 12.73 1.24 -10.63
C ALA A 62 14.20 0.80 -10.50
N PHE A 63 14.75 0.14 -11.52
CA PHE A 63 16.15 -0.24 -11.58
C PHE A 63 17.09 0.97 -11.45
N LEU A 64 16.84 2.04 -12.20
CA LEU A 64 17.66 3.26 -12.15
C LEU A 64 17.54 3.98 -10.80
N LEU A 65 16.35 4.02 -10.21
CA LEU A 65 16.12 4.58 -8.87
C LEU A 65 16.84 3.76 -7.79
N GLY A 66 16.77 2.43 -7.86
CA GLY A 66 17.51 1.54 -6.97
C GLY A 66 19.02 1.74 -7.07
N LYS A 67 19.55 1.88 -8.30
CA LYS A 67 20.96 2.22 -8.53
C LYS A 67 21.35 3.59 -7.96
N ALA A 68 20.41 4.54 -7.90
CA ALA A 68 20.61 5.84 -7.28
C ALA A 68 20.43 5.85 -5.74
N GLY A 69 20.16 4.68 -5.13
CA GLY A 69 20.04 4.53 -3.68
C GLY A 69 18.66 4.85 -3.11
N PHE A 70 17.61 4.76 -3.94
CA PHE A 70 16.22 4.86 -3.48
C PHE A 70 15.65 3.47 -3.15
N SER A 71 14.86 3.40 -2.08
CA SER A 71 13.99 2.26 -1.79
C SER A 71 12.71 2.38 -2.61
N ILE A 72 12.31 1.31 -3.28
CA ILE A 72 11.06 1.29 -4.06
C ILE A 72 9.94 0.69 -3.20
N LEU A 73 8.82 1.41 -3.13
CA LEU A 73 7.63 1.00 -2.40
C LEU A 73 6.51 0.75 -3.41
N THR A 74 5.81 -0.37 -3.29
CA THR A 74 4.68 -0.72 -4.17
C THR A 74 3.56 -1.34 -3.36
N GLY A 75 2.39 -1.52 -4.00
CA GLY A 75 1.29 -2.31 -3.42
C GLY A 75 1.47 -3.82 -3.53
N ALA A 76 2.65 -4.31 -3.92
CA ALA A 76 3.02 -5.74 -4.04
C ALA A 76 2.09 -6.59 -4.94
N GLY A 77 1.33 -5.97 -5.84
CA GLY A 77 0.48 -6.67 -6.81
C GLY A 77 1.20 -7.00 -8.12
N PRO A 78 0.54 -7.71 -9.05
CA PRO A 78 1.11 -8.05 -10.36
C PRO A 78 1.24 -6.81 -11.27
N GLY A 79 1.85 -7.00 -12.44
CA GLY A 79 1.90 -5.98 -13.49
C GLY A 79 2.91 -4.87 -13.21
N ILE A 80 2.49 -3.61 -13.21
CA ILE A 80 3.44 -2.49 -13.02
C ILE A 80 4.12 -2.52 -11.64
N MET A 81 3.40 -2.95 -10.60
CA MET A 81 3.97 -3.06 -9.25
C MET A 81 5.02 -4.19 -9.19
N GLU A 82 4.72 -5.34 -9.77
CA GLU A 82 5.68 -6.44 -9.96
C GLU A 82 6.89 -6.01 -10.79
N ALA A 83 6.70 -5.24 -11.86
CA ALA A 83 7.80 -4.73 -12.66
C ALA A 83 8.73 -3.78 -11.89
N ALA A 84 8.21 -3.08 -10.88
CA ALA A 84 8.93 -2.09 -10.10
C ALA A 84 9.61 -2.65 -8.84
N ASN A 85 9.29 -3.89 -8.44
CA ASN A 85 9.93 -4.59 -7.32
C ASN A 85 11.16 -5.38 -7.79
#